data_AF-A0A8J7ZBD0-F1
#
_entry.id   AF-A0A8J7ZBD0-F1
#
_cell.length_a   1.000
_cell.length_b   1.000
_cell.length_c   1.000
_cell.angle_alpha   90.00
_cell.angle_beta   90.00
_cell.angle_gamma   90.00
#
_symmetry.space_group_name_H-M   'P 1'
#
loop_
_entity.id
_entity.type
_entity.pdbx_description
1 polymer ?
#
loop_
_entity_poly.entity_id
_entity_poly.type
_entity_poly.pdbx_seq_one_letter_code
_entity_poly.pdbx_strand_id
1 'polypeptide(L)'
;FSERGYEAHGVEISDTQIERAQKYAEENNLDYKIIKADIRELPYEDESFSFVYSYNSIEHLTKAGTKKAVKEMLRVLKKGGLLYINFQSTDSAFKKEGKDIGDNEILNISQAGKHGFEDTFHSFYNIDEADELFIGLKLLHKGKTIFDFIQNEKQCQSITIDYIIQKE
;
A
#
# COMPACT_ATOMS: atom_id res chain seq x y z
N PHE A 1 -0.92 -12.58 -10.73
CA PHE A 1 0.42 -13.21 -10.68
C PHE A 1 0.31 -14.72 -10.82
N SER A 2 -0.42 -15.42 -9.94
CA SER A 2 -0.60 -16.89 -9.96
C SER A 2 -1.03 -17.45 -11.33
N GLU A 3 -2.08 -16.89 -11.95
CA GLU A 3 -2.54 -17.32 -13.29
C GLU A 3 -1.50 -17.14 -14.42
N ARG A 4 -0.46 -16.34 -14.17
CA ARG A 4 0.66 -16.11 -15.10
C ARG A 4 1.90 -16.92 -14.72
N GLY A 5 1.77 -17.93 -13.85
CA GLY A 5 2.84 -18.85 -13.45
C GLY A 5 3.79 -18.34 -12.37
N TYR A 6 3.43 -17.25 -11.66
CA TYR A 6 4.22 -16.74 -10.54
C TYR A 6 3.80 -17.41 -9.23
N GLU A 7 4.77 -17.78 -8.39
CA GLU A 7 4.49 -18.08 -6.99
C GLU A 7 4.11 -16.77 -6.27
N ALA A 8 2.84 -16.67 -5.84
CA ALA A 8 2.29 -15.46 -5.27
C ALA A 8 2.10 -15.59 -3.75
N HIS A 9 2.65 -14.62 -3.02
CA HIS A 9 2.50 -14.47 -1.57
C HIS A 9 1.83 -13.13 -1.27
N GLY A 10 0.99 -13.09 -0.25
CA GLY A 10 0.30 -11.90 0.22
C GLY A 10 0.33 -11.79 1.73
N VAL A 11 0.37 -10.57 2.23
CA VAL A 11 0.31 -10.25 3.66
C VAL A 11 -0.88 -9.31 3.87
N GLU A 12 -1.70 -9.62 4.88
CA GLU A 12 -2.86 -8.82 5.27
C GLU A 12 -2.98 -8.85 6.80
N ILE A 13 -3.44 -7.76 7.40
CA ILE A 13 -3.60 -7.66 8.86
C ILE A 13 -5.02 -8.03 9.31
N SER A 14 -6.01 -7.80 8.45
CA SER A 14 -7.43 -8.04 8.71
C SER A 14 -7.84 -9.49 8.45
N ASP A 15 -8.30 -10.18 9.50
CA ASP A 15 -8.86 -11.54 9.39
C ASP A 15 -10.00 -11.60 8.37
N THR A 16 -10.89 -10.60 8.36
CA THR A 16 -12.02 -10.53 7.43
C THR A 16 -11.57 -10.42 5.98
N GLN A 17 -10.51 -9.67 5.70
CA GLN A 17 -9.98 -9.53 4.34
C GLN A 17 -9.26 -10.81 3.89
N ILE A 18 -8.55 -11.49 4.82
CA ILE A 18 -7.95 -12.80 4.58
C ILE A 18 -9.02 -13.83 4.21
N GLU A 19 -10.10 -13.93 4.98
CA GLU A 19 -11.21 -14.86 4.71
C GLU A 19 -11.84 -14.60 3.33
N ARG A 20 -12.05 -13.32 2.98
CA ARG A 20 -12.57 -12.93 1.66
C ARG A 20 -11.62 -13.33 0.53
N ALA A 21 -10.32 -13.11 0.71
CA ALA A 21 -9.30 -13.49 -0.27
C ALA A 21 -9.28 -15.01 -0.46
N GLN A 22 -9.21 -15.78 0.63
CA GLN A 22 -9.23 -17.24 0.60
C GLN A 22 -10.46 -17.79 -0.13
N LYS A 23 -11.65 -17.28 0.19
CA LYS A 23 -12.88 -17.66 -0.50
C LYS A 23 -12.81 -17.37 -2.01
N TYR A 24 -12.33 -16.19 -2.38
CA TYR A 24 -12.15 -15.84 -3.79
C TYR A 24 -11.14 -16.76 -4.50
N ALA A 25 -10.08 -17.17 -3.81
CA ALA A 25 -9.09 -18.10 -4.33
C ALA A 25 -9.71 -19.47 -4.62
N GLU A 26 -10.49 -20.00 -3.67
CA GLU A 26 -11.21 -21.26 -3.80
C GLU A 26 -12.21 -21.23 -4.96
N GLU A 27 -13.01 -20.18 -5.07
CA GLU A 27 -14.03 -20.04 -6.13
C GLU A 27 -13.41 -19.93 -7.53
N ASN A 28 -12.19 -19.42 -7.64
CA ASN A 28 -11.52 -19.18 -8.93
C ASN A 28 -10.35 -20.15 -9.20
N ASN A 29 -10.16 -21.18 -8.36
CA ASN A 29 -9.04 -22.12 -8.44
C ASN A 29 -7.67 -21.43 -8.53
N LEU A 30 -7.46 -20.38 -7.74
CA LEU A 30 -6.21 -19.63 -7.71
C LEU A 30 -5.29 -20.19 -6.63
N ASP A 31 -4.05 -20.47 -6.99
CA ASP A 31 -3.01 -20.91 -6.05
C ASP A 31 -2.18 -19.70 -5.59
N TYR A 32 -2.51 -19.15 -4.43
CA TYR A 32 -1.68 -18.13 -3.77
C TYR A 32 -1.72 -18.28 -2.25
N LYS A 33 -0.64 -17.84 -1.59
CA LYS A 33 -0.50 -17.91 -0.13
C LYS A 33 -0.73 -16.53 0.46
N ILE A 34 -1.83 -16.35 1.18
CA ILE A 34 -2.05 -15.15 2.00
C ILE A 34 -1.86 -15.50 3.47
N ILE A 35 -1.07 -14.70 4.18
CA ILE A 35 -0.79 -14.89 5.61
C ILE A 35 -1.16 -13.64 6.40
N LYS A 36 -1.55 -13.86 7.66
CA LYS A 36 -1.78 -12.78 8.61
C LYS A 36 -0.44 -12.22 9.11
N ALA A 37 -0.11 -10.99 8.75
CA ALA A 37 1.07 -10.30 9.26
C ALA A 37 0.95 -8.78 9.07
N ASP A 38 1.78 -8.05 9.81
CA ASP A 38 1.94 -6.60 9.64
C ASP A 38 3.00 -6.34 8.56
N ILE A 39 2.69 -5.50 7.56
CA ILE A 39 3.64 -5.15 6.50
C ILE A 39 4.87 -4.39 7.02
N ARG A 40 4.82 -3.88 8.26
CA ARG A 40 5.94 -3.25 8.97
C ARG A 40 6.91 -4.27 9.58
N GLU A 41 6.54 -5.56 9.59
CA GLU A 41 7.31 -6.68 10.14
C GLU A 41 7.04 -7.96 9.30
N LEU A 42 7.68 -8.06 8.13
CA LEU A 42 7.37 -9.12 7.18
C LEU A 42 8.01 -10.46 7.63
N PRO A 43 7.24 -11.56 7.71
CA PRO A 43 7.73 -12.86 8.20
C PRO A 43 8.44 -13.65 7.10
N TYR A 44 9.34 -12.99 6.38
CA TYR A 44 10.14 -13.57 5.32
C TYR A 44 11.61 -13.22 5.52
N GLU A 45 12.48 -14.10 5.04
CA GLU A 45 13.92 -13.88 5.05
C GLU A 45 14.32 -12.76 4.08
N ASP A 46 15.51 -12.20 4.30
CA ASP A 46 16.12 -11.24 3.40
C ASP A 46 16.20 -11.80 1.97
N GLU A 47 15.97 -10.94 0.97
CA GLU A 47 16.12 -11.31 -0.44
C GLU A 47 15.31 -12.56 -0.87
N SER A 48 14.11 -12.74 -0.32
CA SER A 48 13.20 -13.84 -0.65
C SER A 48 12.46 -13.64 -1.98
N PHE A 49 12.13 -12.40 -2.36
CA PHE A 49 11.24 -12.10 -3.47
C PHE A 49 11.93 -11.40 -4.64
N SER A 50 11.58 -11.79 -5.87
CA SER A 50 12.03 -11.10 -7.10
C SER A 50 11.22 -9.83 -7.38
N PHE A 51 9.97 -9.79 -6.94
CA PHE A 51 9.03 -8.68 -7.12
C PHE A 51 8.24 -8.48 -5.82
N VAL A 52 8.12 -7.23 -5.40
CA VAL A 52 7.27 -6.83 -4.26
C VAL A 52 6.38 -5.70 -4.73
N TYR A 53 5.13 -5.66 -4.26
CA TYR A 53 4.28 -4.51 -4.50
C TYR A 53 3.37 -4.18 -3.33
N SER A 54 3.05 -2.90 -3.19
CA SER A 54 1.99 -2.41 -2.31
C SER A 54 1.19 -1.40 -3.11
N TYR A 55 -0.12 -1.63 -3.24
CA TYR A 55 -1.00 -0.81 -4.05
C TYR A 55 -2.25 -0.45 -3.27
N ASN A 56 -2.51 0.85 -3.11
CA ASN A 56 -3.61 1.39 -2.31
C ASN A 56 -3.71 0.72 -0.92
N SER A 57 -2.61 0.75 -0.19
CA SER A 57 -2.48 0.07 1.10
C SER A 57 -1.56 0.83 2.06
N ILE A 58 -0.38 1.26 1.61
CA ILE A 58 0.61 1.88 2.50
C ILE A 58 0.19 3.27 3.01
N GLU A 59 -0.77 3.92 2.34
CA GLU A 59 -1.39 5.16 2.80
C GLU A 59 -2.18 4.96 4.10
N HIS A 60 -2.57 3.73 4.45
CA HIS A 60 -3.27 3.44 5.71
C HIS A 60 -2.38 3.38 6.95
N LEU A 61 -1.07 3.60 6.77
CA LEU A 61 -0.11 3.76 7.84
C LEU A 61 0.17 5.25 8.08
N THR A 62 0.71 5.58 9.26
CA THR A 62 1.45 6.83 9.43
C THR A 62 2.70 6.82 8.55
N LYS A 63 3.25 7.98 8.18
CA LYS A 63 4.51 8.12 7.44
C LYS A 63 5.67 7.40 8.11
N ALA A 64 5.72 7.41 9.45
CA ALA A 64 6.68 6.62 10.20
C ALA A 64 6.47 5.10 10.00
N GLY A 65 5.22 4.65 9.96
CA GLY A 65 4.85 3.28 9.60
C GLY A 65 5.19 2.94 8.15
N THR A 66 4.89 3.84 7.21
CA THR A 66 5.25 3.72 5.79
C THR A 66 6.76 3.53 5.62
N LYS A 67 7.59 4.32 6.31
CA LYS A 67 9.05 4.17 6.28
C LYS A 67 9.51 2.80 6.76
N LYS A 68 8.89 2.26 7.83
CA LYS A 68 9.17 0.89 8.30
C LYS A 68 8.76 -0.17 7.28
N ALA A 69 7.56 -0.06 6.73
CA ALA A 69 7.04 -0.99 5.73
C ALA A 69 7.88 -0.98 4.45
N VAL A 70 8.29 0.19 3.94
CA VAL A 70 9.20 0.28 2.78
C VAL A 70 10.54 -0.38 3.09
N LYS A 71 11.09 -0.19 4.30
CA LYS A 71 12.32 -0.87 4.72
C LYS A 71 12.18 -2.39 4.70
N GLU A 72 11.08 -2.93 5.21
CA GLU A 72 10.80 -4.38 5.16
C GLU A 72 10.61 -4.89 3.73
N MET A 73 9.86 -4.17 2.90
CA MET A 73 9.70 -4.50 1.48
C MET A 73 11.05 -4.57 0.76
N LEU A 74 11.93 -3.61 1.00
CA LEU A 74 13.29 -3.59 0.44
C LEU A 74 14.18 -4.69 1.03
N ARG A 75 14.01 -5.06 2.31
CA ARG A 75 14.75 -6.16 2.96
C ARG A 75 14.44 -7.49 2.27
N VAL A 76 13.15 -7.81 2.10
CA VAL A 76 12.73 -9.08 1.50
C VAL A 76 12.89 -9.11 -0.03
N LEU A 77 13.08 -7.96 -0.69
CA LEU A 77 13.34 -7.87 -2.13
C LEU A 77 14.79 -8.27 -2.46
N LYS A 78 14.97 -9.13 -3.45
CA LYS A 78 16.29 -9.52 -4.00
C LYS A 78 17.00 -8.34 -4.65
N LYS A 79 18.34 -8.37 -4.68
CA LYS A 79 19.12 -7.48 -5.55
C LYS A 79 18.69 -7.68 -7.01
N GLY A 80 18.57 -6.57 -7.74
CA GLY A 80 18.00 -6.52 -9.09
C GLY A 80 16.47 -6.67 -9.15
N GLY A 81 15.81 -7.02 -8.04
CA GLY A 81 14.35 -7.15 -7.94
C GLY A 81 13.64 -5.80 -8.03
N LEU A 82 12.33 -5.83 -8.32
CA LEU A 82 11.52 -4.62 -8.47
C LEU A 82 10.50 -4.46 -7.34
N LEU A 83 10.38 -3.23 -6.85
CA LEU A 83 9.31 -2.77 -5.98
C LEU A 83 8.36 -1.86 -6.79
N TYR A 84 7.07 -2.17 -6.79
CA TYR A 84 6.03 -1.22 -7.18
C TYR A 84 5.30 -0.71 -5.94
N ILE A 85 5.17 0.60 -5.81
CA ILE A 85 4.49 1.20 -4.66
C ILE A 85 3.85 2.51 -5.04
N ASN A 86 2.66 2.79 -4.50
CA ASN A 86 2.01 4.07 -4.67
C ASN A 86 1.69 4.76 -3.34
N PHE A 87 1.57 6.08 -3.41
CA PHE A 87 1.27 6.95 -2.28
C PHE A 87 0.10 7.85 -2.64
N GLN A 88 -0.82 8.09 -1.69
CA GLN A 88 -1.90 9.03 -1.91
C GLN A 88 -1.34 10.46 -1.97
N SER A 89 -1.65 11.20 -3.04
CA SER A 89 -1.19 12.58 -3.22
C SER A 89 -1.99 13.56 -2.35
N THR A 90 -1.32 14.58 -1.83
CA THR A 90 -1.97 15.76 -1.21
C THR A 90 -2.91 16.51 -2.13
N ASP A 91 -2.79 16.33 -3.46
CA ASP A 91 -3.67 16.91 -4.47
C ASP A 91 -5.04 16.19 -4.57
N SER A 92 -5.21 15.07 -3.84
CA SER A 92 -6.43 14.26 -3.90
C SER A 92 -7.62 14.90 -3.18
N ALA A 93 -8.82 14.66 -3.69
CA ALA A 93 -10.07 15.14 -3.09
C ALA A 93 -10.35 14.58 -1.68
N PHE A 94 -9.73 13.45 -1.30
CA PHE A 94 -9.94 12.75 -0.03
C PHE A 94 -9.39 13.47 1.22
N LYS A 95 -8.72 14.62 1.10
CA LYS A 95 -8.03 15.31 2.20
C LYS A 95 -8.94 15.78 3.37
N LYS A 96 -10.25 15.49 3.38
CA LYS A 96 -11.25 16.23 4.18
C LYS A 96 -12.10 15.42 5.15
N GLU A 97 -11.88 14.12 5.26
CA GLU A 97 -12.66 13.27 6.17
C GLU A 97 -11.72 12.74 7.26
N GLY A 98 -11.92 13.16 8.52
CA GLY A 98 -11.15 12.70 9.69
C GLY A 98 -10.52 13.82 10.54
N LYS A 99 -9.77 13.43 11.58
CA LYS A 99 -9.01 14.34 12.45
C LYS A 99 -7.61 14.56 11.87
N ASP A 100 -7.27 15.79 11.52
CA ASP A 100 -5.90 16.19 11.16
C ASP A 100 -4.99 16.00 12.39
N ILE A 101 -3.93 15.19 12.23
CA ILE A 101 -2.94 14.92 13.28
C ILE A 101 -1.56 15.54 12.96
N GLY A 102 -1.47 16.35 11.91
CA GLY A 102 -0.24 16.99 11.44
C GLY A 102 0.42 16.23 10.28
N ASP A 103 1.39 16.88 9.62
CA ASP A 103 2.21 16.28 8.55
C ASP A 103 1.41 15.61 7.43
N ASN A 104 0.28 16.19 7.02
CA ASN A 104 -0.62 15.60 6.03
C ASN A 104 -1.08 14.16 6.38
N GLU A 105 -1.18 13.84 7.67
CA GLU A 105 -1.77 12.61 8.17
C GLU A 105 -3.17 12.90 8.74
N ILE A 106 -4.12 12.02 8.41
CA ILE A 106 -5.49 12.11 8.88
C ILE A 106 -5.83 10.84 9.65
N LEU A 107 -6.32 10.99 10.87
CA LEU A 107 -6.88 9.91 11.65
C LEU A 107 -8.38 9.82 11.39
N ASN A 108 -8.78 8.78 10.67
CA ASN A 108 -10.18 8.37 10.60
C ASN A 108 -10.51 7.55 11.84
N ILE A 109 -11.00 8.25 12.86
CA ILE A 109 -11.55 7.62 14.05
C ILE A 109 -12.79 6.87 13.59
N SER A 110 -12.75 5.55 13.63
CA SER A 110 -13.94 4.79 13.36
C SER A 110 -14.94 5.15 14.46
N GLN A 111 -16.21 5.42 14.11
CA GLN A 111 -17.25 5.35 15.13
C GLN A 111 -17.33 3.88 15.53
N ALA A 112 -16.51 3.49 16.51
CA ALA A 112 -16.10 2.14 16.91
C ALA A 112 -17.24 1.23 17.40
N GLY A 113 -18.44 1.36 16.83
CA GLY A 113 -19.61 0.54 17.13
C GLY A 113 -20.58 0.32 15.97
N LYS A 114 -20.36 0.86 14.76
CA LYS A 114 -21.31 0.62 13.64
C LYS A 114 -20.87 -0.42 12.61
N HIS A 115 -19.57 -0.62 12.39
CA HIS A 115 -19.09 -1.52 11.32
C HIS A 115 -17.80 -2.32 11.61
N GLY A 116 -17.27 -2.30 12.84
CA GLY A 116 -16.14 -3.17 13.23
C GLY A 116 -14.77 -2.82 12.64
N PHE A 117 -14.60 -1.62 12.08
CA PHE A 117 -13.29 -1.14 11.61
C PHE A 117 -12.51 -0.48 12.75
N GLU A 118 -11.21 -0.73 12.83
CA GLU A 118 -10.30 0.00 13.73
C GLU A 118 -10.06 1.43 13.21
N ASP A 119 -9.52 2.29 14.07
CA ASP A 119 -9.03 3.60 13.68
C ASP A 119 -8.04 3.46 12.52
N THR A 120 -8.28 4.18 11.42
CA THR A 120 -7.48 4.07 10.20
C THR A 120 -6.73 5.38 9.97
N PHE A 121 -5.42 5.30 9.76
CA PHE A 121 -4.64 6.46 9.35
C PHE A 121 -4.75 6.66 7.83
N HIS A 122 -4.59 7.88 7.37
CA HIS A 122 -4.42 8.20 5.96
C HIS A 122 -3.27 9.19 5.82
N SER A 123 -2.15 8.75 5.26
CA SER A 123 -0.99 9.60 4.98
C SER A 123 -1.02 10.08 3.53
N PHE A 124 -0.91 11.39 3.36
CA PHE A 124 -0.84 12.03 2.05
C PHE A 124 0.56 12.62 1.81
N TYR A 125 1.02 12.51 0.57
CA TYR A 125 2.37 12.87 0.16
C TYR A 125 2.34 13.93 -0.93
N ASN A 126 3.23 14.92 -0.81
CA ASN A 126 3.53 15.79 -1.95
C ASN A 126 4.28 15.00 -3.03
N ILE A 127 4.29 15.50 -4.27
CA ILE A 127 4.84 14.80 -5.44
C ILE A 127 6.27 14.27 -5.25
N ASP A 128 7.12 15.01 -4.54
CA ASP A 128 8.54 14.65 -4.33
C ASP A 128 8.84 14.18 -2.91
N GLU A 129 7.82 14.09 -2.05
CA GLU A 129 8.04 13.81 -0.65
C GLU A 129 8.50 12.38 -0.39
N ALA A 130 7.94 11.40 -1.13
CA ALA A 130 8.32 10.00 -0.99
C ALA A 130 9.68 9.67 -1.64
N ASP A 131 10.31 10.61 -2.36
CA ASP A 131 11.61 10.37 -3.02
C ASP A 131 12.70 10.01 -2.01
N GLU A 132 12.63 10.56 -0.79
CA GLU A 132 13.61 10.27 0.26
C GLU A 132 13.67 8.79 0.66
N LEU A 133 12.57 8.04 0.46
CA LEU A 133 12.48 6.63 0.78
C LEU A 133 13.29 5.75 -0.17
N PHE A 134 13.69 6.31 -1.32
CA PHE A 134 14.33 5.57 -2.41
C PHE A 134 15.73 6.08 -2.77
N ILE A 135 16.32 6.93 -1.92
CA ILE A 135 17.71 7.40 -2.11
C ILE A 135 18.67 6.21 -2.15
N GLY A 136 19.52 6.17 -3.17
CA GLY A 136 20.48 5.09 -3.38
C GLY A 136 19.88 3.82 -4.02
N LEU A 137 18.64 3.88 -4.49
CA LEU A 137 18.03 2.85 -5.32
C LEU A 137 17.82 3.37 -6.74
N LYS A 138 17.64 2.46 -7.69
CA LYS A 138 17.42 2.82 -9.09
C LYS A 138 15.94 3.06 -9.35
N LEU A 139 15.56 4.32 -9.52
CA LEU A 139 14.22 4.73 -9.94
C LEU A 139 13.99 4.39 -11.42
N LEU A 140 13.05 3.49 -11.71
CA LEU A 140 12.67 3.14 -13.08
C LEU A 140 11.45 3.92 -13.55
N HIS A 141 10.52 4.23 -12.65
CA HIS A 141 9.31 4.98 -12.95
C HIS A 141 8.88 5.82 -11.74
N LYS A 142 8.46 7.05 -12.02
CA LYS A 142 7.68 7.91 -11.13
C LYS A 142 6.57 8.57 -11.95
N GLY A 143 5.33 8.48 -11.51
CA GLY A 143 4.19 9.01 -12.25
C GLY A 143 3.02 9.36 -11.35
N LYS A 144 2.11 10.21 -11.84
CA LYS A 144 0.81 10.43 -11.20
C LYS A 144 -0.23 9.56 -11.91
N THR A 145 -1.04 8.86 -11.13
CA THR A 145 -2.27 8.23 -11.62
C THR A 145 -3.48 8.97 -11.07
N ILE A 146 -4.41 9.32 -11.95
CA ILE A 146 -5.59 10.11 -11.63
C ILE A 146 -6.82 9.24 -11.86
N PHE A 147 -7.66 9.11 -10.84
CA PHE A 147 -8.96 8.44 -10.92
C PHE A 147 -10.06 9.47 -10.70
N ASP A 148 -10.85 9.72 -11.76
CA ASP A 148 -12.04 10.55 -11.66
C ASP A 148 -13.19 9.76 -11.03
N PHE A 149 -13.91 10.38 -10.09
CA PHE A 149 -15.13 9.83 -9.50
C PHE A 149 -16.14 10.94 -9.21
N ILE A 150 -17.40 10.54 -8.96
CA ILE A 150 -18.47 11.48 -8.61
C ILE A 150 -18.81 11.29 -7.13
N GLN A 151 -18.75 12.36 -6.36
CA GLN A 151 -19.18 12.39 -4.95
C GLN A 151 -20.07 13.61 -4.73
N ASN A 152 -21.27 13.41 -4.17
CA ASN A 152 -22.27 14.47 -3.96
C ASN A 152 -22.50 15.33 -5.23
N GLU A 153 -22.69 14.66 -6.37
CA GLU A 153 -22.91 15.28 -7.70
C GLU A 153 -21.75 16.15 -8.22
N LYS A 154 -20.59 16.13 -7.55
CA LYS A 154 -19.38 16.84 -7.99
C LYS A 154 -18.36 15.87 -8.54
N GLN A 155 -17.69 16.27 -9.62
CA GLN A 155 -16.52 15.56 -10.12
C GLN A 155 -15.34 15.79 -9.16
N CYS A 156 -14.77 14.68 -8.69
CA CYS A 156 -13.65 14.62 -7.76
C CYS A 156 -12.54 13.76 -8.36
N GLN A 157 -11.32 13.95 -7.85
CA GLN A 157 -10.14 13.20 -8.30
C GLN A 157 -9.43 12.54 -7.13
N SER A 158 -9.15 11.25 -7.25
CA SER A 158 -8.13 10.56 -6.45
C SER A 158 -6.83 10.57 -7.23
N ILE A 159 -5.74 10.99 -6.59
CA ILE A 159 -4.45 11.11 -7.24
C ILE A 159 -3.45 10.29 -6.44
N THR A 160 -2.81 9.31 -7.08
CA THR A 160 -1.71 8.56 -6.50
C THR A 160 -0.39 8.95 -7.18
N ILE A 161 0.71 8.81 -6.45
CA ILE A 161 2.06 8.94 -6.96
C ILE A 161 2.66 7.55 -6.96
N ASP A 162 2.92 7.03 -8.15
CA ASP A 162 3.33 5.65 -8.38
C ASP A 162 4.83 5.58 -8.64
N TYR A 163 5.49 4.60 -8.03
CA TYR A 163 6.92 4.35 -8.15
C TYR A 163 7.18 2.92 -8.62
N ILE A 164 8.15 2.75 -9.52
CA ILE A 164 8.82 1.47 -9.77
C ILE A 164 10.29 1.65 -9.45
N ILE A 165 10.78 0.90 -8.47
CA ILE A 165 12.14 0.96 -7.97
C ILE A 165 12.83 -0.39 -8.22
N GLN A 166 14.08 -0.35 -8.66
CA GLN A 166 14.95 -1.52 -8.72
C GLN A 166 15.96 -1.47 -7.57
N LYS A 167 16.05 -2.54 -6.78
CA LYS A 167 17.08 -2.68 -5.74
C LYS A 167 18.42 -3.00 -6.40
N GLU A 168 19.48 -2.29 -6.01
CA GLU A 168 20.85 -2.52 -6.50
C GLU A 168 21.59 -3.61 -5.71
#